data_AF-A0A7S2A417-F1
#
_entry.id   AF-A0A7S2A417-F1
#
_cell.length_a   1.000
_cell.length_b   1.000
_cell.length_c   1.000
_cell.angle_alpha   90.00
_cell.angle_beta   90.00
_cell.angle_gamma   90.00
#
_symmetry.space_group_name_H-M   'P 1'
#
loop_
_entity.id
_entity.type
_entity.pdbx_description
1 polymer ?
#
loop_
_entity_poly.entity_id
_entity_poly.type
_entity_poly.pdbx_seq_one_letter_code
_entity_poly.pdbx_strand_id
1 'polypeptide(L)'
;AGEPDGDASKRRRLFSGLTFFISREVPRGYVDLVILSYGGQVGWEGDDSPVSIRDPSVTHHVVDRPRLPKSYGSLPKSREYVQPQWALDSANFGFLLPCGRYGVGAELPPHLSPWVDEEEEGYKPKYAEEVERMRNG
;
A
#
# COMPACT_ATOMS: atom_id res chain seq x y z
N ALA A 1 8.32 -14.05 -26.03
CA ALA A 1 8.23 -12.86 -25.16
C ALA A 1 9.60 -12.69 -24.50
N GLY A 2 10.22 -11.51 -24.60
CA GLY A 2 11.52 -11.27 -23.95
C GLY A 2 11.37 -11.39 -22.43
N GLU A 3 12.39 -11.93 -21.77
CA GLU A 3 12.41 -11.95 -20.31
C GLU A 3 12.28 -10.52 -19.78
N PRO A 4 11.41 -10.28 -18.78
CA PRO A 4 11.30 -8.96 -18.19
C PRO A 4 12.64 -8.57 -17.57
N ASP A 5 13.07 -7.34 -17.88
CA ASP A 5 14.27 -6.72 -17.33
C ASP A 5 14.35 -6.95 -15.80
N GLY A 6 15.54 -7.16 -15.25
CA GLY A 6 15.71 -7.63 -13.86
C GLY A 6 15.02 -6.73 -12.83
N ASP A 7 14.91 -5.45 -13.15
CA ASP A 7 14.21 -4.44 -12.34
C ASP A 7 12.68 -4.55 -12.43
N ALA A 8 12.13 -4.83 -13.62
CA ALA A 8 10.69 -5.09 -13.80
C ALA A 8 10.25 -6.36 -13.06
N SER A 9 11.12 -7.38 -13.03
CA SER A 9 10.89 -8.62 -12.26
C SER A 9 10.87 -8.40 -10.75
N LYS A 10 11.69 -7.48 -10.23
CA LYS A 10 11.66 -7.09 -8.81
C LYS A 10 10.40 -6.30 -8.47
N ARG A 11 10.03 -5.31 -9.28
CA ARG A 11 8.82 -4.49 -9.08
C ARG A 11 7.56 -5.35 -9.06
N ARG A 12 7.44 -6.34 -9.95
CA ARG A 12 6.30 -7.29 -9.98
C ARG A 12 6.08 -8.10 -8.69
N ARG A 13 7.03 -8.07 -7.74
CA ARG A 13 6.97 -8.87 -6.51
C ARG A 13 6.96 -8.04 -5.24
N LEU A 14 6.82 -6.71 -5.32
CA LEU A 14 6.85 -5.85 -4.13
C LEU A 14 5.83 -6.27 -3.07
N PHE A 15 4.61 -6.62 -3.49
CA PHE A 15 3.54 -7.08 -2.60
C PHE A 15 3.39 -8.60 -2.60
N SER A 16 4.38 -9.34 -3.11
CA SER A 16 4.33 -10.79 -3.14
C SER A 16 4.21 -11.38 -1.73
N GLY A 17 3.24 -12.27 -1.54
CA GLY A 17 2.93 -12.87 -0.24
C GLY A 17 2.05 -12.00 0.67
N LEU A 18 1.68 -10.79 0.25
CA LEU A 18 0.75 -9.93 0.96
C LEU A 18 -0.66 -10.07 0.41
N THR A 19 -1.62 -10.23 1.31
CA THR A 19 -3.06 -10.19 1.00
C THR A 19 -3.68 -8.97 1.65
N PHE A 20 -4.41 -8.19 0.85
CA PHE A 20 -5.05 -6.95 1.22
C PHE A 20 -6.56 -7.13 1.25
N PHE A 21 -7.22 -6.55 2.25
CA PHE A 21 -8.67 -6.44 2.29
C PHE A 21 -9.07 -4.96 2.20
N ILE A 22 -9.81 -4.59 1.16
CA ILE A 22 -10.18 -3.20 0.86
C ILE A 22 -11.55 -2.89 1.45
N SER A 23 -11.62 -1.88 2.31
CA SER A 23 -12.86 -1.42 2.95
C SER A 23 -13.78 -0.73 1.95
N ARG A 24 -15.09 -0.80 2.19
CA ARG A 24 -16.14 -0.33 1.26
C ARG A 24 -15.98 1.13 0.82
N GLU A 25 -15.50 2.00 1.70
CA GLU A 25 -15.34 3.43 1.41
C GLU A 25 -14.16 3.75 0.48
N VAL A 26 -13.21 2.82 0.35
CA VAL A 26 -12.02 3.02 -0.48
C VAL A 26 -12.40 2.74 -1.94
N PRO A 27 -12.19 3.70 -2.87
CA PRO A 27 -12.44 3.45 -4.28
C PRO A 27 -11.47 2.37 -4.79
N ARG A 28 -12.00 1.20 -5.15
CA ARG A 28 -11.21 0.01 -5.46
C ARG A 28 -10.26 0.18 -6.66
N GLY A 29 -10.76 0.74 -7.76
CA GLY A 29 -10.16 0.53 -9.09
C GLY A 29 -8.70 0.95 -9.26
N TYR A 30 -8.20 1.93 -8.51
CA TYR A 30 -6.78 2.29 -8.55
C TYR A 30 -5.95 1.50 -7.54
N VAL A 31 -6.52 1.22 -6.36
CA VAL A 31 -5.84 0.51 -5.27
C VAL A 31 -5.64 -0.94 -5.64
N ASP A 32 -6.69 -1.63 -6.12
CA ASP A 32 -6.60 -3.04 -6.48
C ASP A 32 -5.69 -3.25 -7.70
N LEU A 33 -5.78 -2.38 -8.70
CA LEU A 33 -4.87 -2.38 -9.85
C LEU A 33 -3.41 -2.30 -9.41
N VAL A 34 -3.06 -1.37 -8.52
CA VAL A 34 -1.69 -1.23 -8.02
C VAL A 34 -1.27 -2.46 -7.24
N ILE A 35 -2.08 -2.93 -6.29
CA ILE A 35 -1.73 -4.10 -5.48
C ILE A 35 -1.49 -5.34 -6.37
N LEU A 36 -2.39 -5.60 -7.31
CA LEU A 36 -2.30 -6.73 -8.24
C LEU A 36 -1.09 -6.61 -9.17
N SER A 37 -0.80 -5.41 -9.68
CA SER A 37 0.33 -5.17 -10.58
C SER A 37 1.69 -5.46 -9.94
N TYR A 38 1.76 -5.33 -8.61
CA TYR A 38 2.95 -5.56 -7.80
C TYR A 38 2.93 -6.93 -7.08
N GLY A 39 2.02 -7.82 -7.48
CA GLY A 39 2.01 -9.24 -7.08
C GLY A 39 1.29 -9.57 -5.77
N GLY A 40 0.52 -8.62 -5.23
CA GLY A 40 -0.33 -8.84 -4.05
C GLY A 40 -1.66 -9.48 -4.41
N GLN A 41 -2.37 -9.95 -3.38
CA GLN A 41 -3.75 -10.43 -3.49
C GLN A 41 -4.72 -9.43 -2.88
N VAL A 42 -5.94 -9.36 -3.39
CA VAL A 42 -6.97 -8.42 -2.92
C VAL A 42 -8.28 -9.13 -2.61
N GLY A 43 -8.90 -8.75 -1.50
CA GLY A 43 -10.31 -8.91 -1.20
C GLY A 43 -10.95 -7.55 -0.95
N TRP A 44 -12.26 -7.52 -0.81
CA TRP A 44 -13.05 -6.32 -0.59
C TRP A 44 -14.34 -6.66 0.12
N GLU A 45 -14.99 -5.66 0.68
CA GLU A 45 -16.31 -5.87 1.29
C GLU A 45 -17.40 -6.00 0.21
N GLY A 46 -17.90 -7.22 0.01
CA GLY A 46 -18.95 -7.54 -0.96
C GLY A 46 -19.09 -9.06 -1.16
N ASP A 47 -20.23 -9.51 -1.68
CA ASP A 47 -20.52 -10.93 -1.88
C ASP A 47 -19.66 -11.56 -2.99
N ASP A 48 -19.18 -10.74 -3.93
CA ASP A 48 -18.32 -11.15 -5.06
C ASP A 48 -16.83 -11.14 -4.71
N SER A 49 -16.49 -10.92 -3.44
CA SER A 49 -15.10 -10.79 -3.05
C SER A 49 -14.35 -12.12 -3.10
N PRO A 50 -13.17 -12.18 -3.75
CA PRO A 50 -12.38 -13.40 -3.82
C PRO A 50 -11.70 -13.76 -2.50
N VAL A 51 -11.59 -12.81 -1.56
CA VAL A 51 -10.98 -13.02 -0.23
C VAL A 51 -11.92 -12.49 0.84
N SER A 52 -12.30 -13.37 1.77
CA SER A 52 -13.12 -12.99 2.91
C SER A 52 -12.36 -12.07 3.87
N ILE A 53 -13.06 -11.13 4.51
CA ILE A 53 -12.49 -10.33 5.61
C ILE A 53 -11.94 -11.20 6.74
N ARG A 54 -12.47 -12.42 6.92
CA ARG A 54 -12.03 -13.36 7.96
C ARG A 54 -10.91 -14.29 7.50
N ASP A 55 -10.50 -14.22 6.23
CA ASP A 55 -9.47 -15.09 5.69
C ASP A 55 -8.15 -14.89 6.45
N PRO A 56 -7.54 -15.96 6.97
CA PRO A 56 -6.33 -15.86 7.79
C PRO A 56 -5.11 -15.32 7.03
N SER A 57 -5.11 -15.38 5.69
CA SER A 57 -4.03 -14.84 4.85
C SER A 57 -4.01 -13.32 4.78
N VAL A 58 -5.10 -12.63 5.16
CA VAL A 58 -5.17 -11.16 5.14
C VAL A 58 -4.11 -10.59 6.07
N THR A 59 -3.18 -9.84 5.48
CA THR A 59 -2.07 -9.16 6.15
C THR A 59 -2.37 -7.68 6.39
N HIS A 60 -3.05 -7.03 5.45
CA HIS A 60 -3.31 -5.60 5.47
C HIS A 60 -4.80 -5.34 5.23
N HIS A 61 -5.36 -4.40 5.97
CA HIS A 61 -6.65 -3.78 5.67
C HIS A 61 -6.41 -2.38 5.15
N VAL A 62 -6.98 -2.08 3.97
CA VAL A 62 -6.97 -0.73 3.41
C VAL A 62 -8.26 -0.03 3.86
N VAL A 63 -8.12 1.03 4.66
CA VAL A 63 -9.22 1.71 5.35
C VAL A 63 -9.02 3.22 5.22
N ASP A 64 -10.04 3.95 4.77
CA ASP A 64 -10.01 5.41 4.65
C ASP A 64 -11.06 6.04 5.57
N ARG A 65 -10.80 5.92 6.87
CA ARG A 65 -11.69 6.40 7.94
C ARG A 65 -10.88 7.06 9.05
N PRO A 66 -11.49 7.99 9.81
CA PRO A 66 -10.83 8.58 10.98
C PRO A 66 -10.59 7.56 12.10
N ARG A 67 -11.34 6.45 12.14
CA ARG A 67 -11.22 5.39 13.14
C ARG A 67 -11.60 4.04 12.52
N LEU A 68 -11.02 2.98 13.07
CA LEU A 68 -11.35 1.62 12.67
C LEU A 68 -12.83 1.28 12.94
N PRO A 69 -13.50 0.59 12.01
CA PRO A 69 -14.84 0.06 12.24
C PRO A 69 -14.87 -0.87 13.46
N LYS A 70 -15.90 -0.78 14.30
CA LYS A 70 -16.05 -1.65 15.48
C LYS A 70 -16.08 -3.14 15.11
N SER A 71 -16.62 -3.48 13.93
CA SER A 71 -16.66 -4.84 13.38
C SER A 71 -15.27 -5.47 13.24
N TYR A 72 -14.23 -4.64 13.09
CA TYR A 72 -12.85 -5.11 12.90
C TYR A 72 -12.20 -5.53 14.23
N GLY A 73 -12.80 -5.20 15.37
CA GLY A 73 -12.26 -5.53 16.70
C GLY A 73 -12.12 -7.03 16.98
N SER A 74 -12.81 -7.89 16.21
CA SER A 74 -12.70 -9.35 16.29
C SER A 74 -11.65 -9.96 15.36
N LEU A 75 -11.02 -9.17 14.51
CA LEU A 75 -10.02 -9.63 13.55
C LEU A 75 -8.65 -9.80 14.24
N PRO A 76 -7.75 -10.63 13.68
CA PRO A 76 -6.42 -10.83 14.22
C PRO A 76 -5.66 -9.51 14.42
N LYS A 77 -5.04 -9.36 15.59
CA LYS A 77 -4.27 -8.17 15.99
C LYS A 77 -2.97 -7.99 15.20
N SER A 78 -2.50 -9.04 14.54
CA SER A 78 -1.29 -9.04 13.70
C SER A 78 -1.50 -8.39 12.33
N ARG A 79 -2.74 -7.98 12.00
CA ARG A 79 -3.03 -7.33 10.73
C ARG A 79 -2.71 -5.85 10.81
N GLU A 80 -2.11 -5.34 9.76
CA GLU A 80 -1.87 -3.92 9.58
C GLU A 80 -3.11 -3.22 9.05
N TYR A 81 -3.36 -1.99 9.49
CA TYR A 81 -4.48 -1.17 9.03
C TYR A 81 -3.94 0.14 8.48
N VAL A 82 -3.97 0.26 7.16
CA VAL A 82 -3.33 1.36 6.42
C VAL A 82 -4.34 2.11 5.57
N GLN A 83 -4.07 3.39 5.33
CA GLN A 83 -4.79 4.20 4.36
C GLN A 83 -4.31 3.87 2.92
N PRO A 84 -5.13 4.13 1.88
CA PRO A 84 -4.81 3.78 0.49
C PRO A 84 -3.44 4.28 0.00
N GLN A 85 -3.00 5.45 0.50
CA GLN A 85 -1.74 6.06 0.12
C GLN A 85 -0.52 5.16 0.42
N TRP A 86 -0.57 4.28 1.43
CA TRP A 86 0.55 3.39 1.74
C TRP A 86 0.91 2.47 0.57
N ALA A 87 -0.10 1.92 -0.11
CA ALA A 87 0.11 1.01 -1.24
C ALA A 87 0.64 1.78 -2.45
N LEU A 88 0.13 2.99 -2.69
CA LEU A 88 0.59 3.86 -3.78
C LEU A 88 2.03 4.31 -3.57
N ASP A 89 2.34 4.83 -2.38
CA ASP A 89 3.68 5.32 -2.07
C ASP A 89 4.70 4.18 -2.08
N SER A 90 4.36 3.02 -1.49
CA SER A 90 5.25 1.85 -1.52
C SER A 90 5.55 1.40 -2.95
N ALA A 91 4.52 1.40 -3.82
CA ALA A 91 4.67 1.10 -5.23
C ALA A 91 5.55 2.14 -5.95
N ASN A 92 5.34 3.43 -5.70
CA ASN A 92 6.11 4.52 -6.30
C ASN A 92 7.59 4.46 -5.94
N PHE A 93 7.92 4.17 -4.68
CA PHE A 93 9.32 4.06 -4.26
C PHE A 93 9.95 2.67 -4.52
N GLY A 94 9.14 1.67 -4.84
CA GLY A 94 9.59 0.30 -5.06
C GLY A 94 10.06 -0.42 -3.79
N PHE A 95 9.60 -0.02 -2.60
CA PHE A 95 9.88 -0.69 -1.33
C PHE A 95 8.69 -0.57 -0.36
N LEU A 96 8.58 -1.50 0.59
CA LEU A 96 7.50 -1.48 1.59
C LEU A 96 7.77 -0.42 2.64
N LEU A 97 6.93 0.61 2.69
CA LEU A 97 7.03 1.66 3.68
C LEU A 97 6.58 1.17 5.07
N PRO A 98 7.07 1.78 6.16
CA PRO A 98 6.53 1.52 7.49
C PRO A 98 5.04 1.89 7.60
N CYS A 99 4.19 0.95 8.03
CA CYS A 99 2.74 1.16 8.11
C CYS A 99 2.33 2.29 9.09
N GLY A 100 3.14 2.56 10.11
CA GLY A 100 2.76 3.44 11.23
C GLY A 100 2.32 4.85 10.83
N ARG A 101 2.97 5.47 9.83
CA ARG A 101 2.59 6.81 9.33
C ARG A 101 1.35 6.83 8.45
N TYR A 102 0.94 5.66 7.99
CA TYR A 102 -0.21 5.47 7.11
C TYR A 102 -1.39 4.85 7.86
N GLY A 103 -1.32 4.75 9.18
CA GLY A 103 -2.36 4.17 10.00
C GLY A 103 -3.70 4.88 9.85
N VAL A 104 -4.77 4.19 10.22
CA VAL A 104 -6.14 4.73 10.18
C VAL A 104 -6.25 5.98 11.05
N GLY A 105 -6.74 7.08 10.46
CA GLY A 105 -6.89 8.37 11.12
C GLY A 105 -5.59 9.16 11.32
N ALA A 106 -4.44 8.66 10.83
CA ALA A 106 -3.19 9.40 10.83
C ALA A 106 -3.21 10.52 9.78
N GLU A 107 -2.49 11.60 10.08
CA GLU A 107 -2.13 12.59 9.06
C GLU A 107 -1.08 11.97 8.13
N LEU A 108 -1.42 11.89 6.85
CA LEU A 108 -0.58 11.21 5.85
C LEU A 108 0.64 12.05 5.49
N PRO A 109 1.79 11.40 5.20
CA PRO A 109 2.95 12.12 4.69
C PRO A 109 2.64 12.74 3.32
N PRO A 110 3.37 13.79 2.92
CA PRO A 110 3.22 14.40 1.60
C PRO A 110 3.53 13.35 0.52
N HIS A 111 2.61 13.20 -0.44
CA HIS A 111 2.80 12.30 -1.57
C HIS A 111 3.95 12.79 -2.44
N LEU A 112 4.87 11.89 -2.80
CA LEU A 112 5.98 12.19 -3.70
C LEU A 112 5.71 11.58 -5.07
N SER A 113 5.61 12.45 -6.08
CA SER A 113 5.42 12.05 -7.47
C SER A 113 6.72 11.41 -8.00
N PRO A 114 6.66 10.22 -8.61
CA PRO A 114 7.83 9.60 -9.22
C PRO A 114 8.28 10.30 -10.52
N TRP A 115 7.56 11.32 -10.98
CA TRP A 115 7.84 12.06 -12.20
C TRP A 115 8.37 13.48 -11.96
N VAL A 116 8.49 13.90 -10.70
CA VAL A 116 9.08 15.21 -10.38
C VAL A 116 10.59 15.10 -10.49
N ASP A 117 11.19 16.01 -11.26
CA ASP A 117 12.63 16.22 -11.28
C ASP A 117 13.02 17.19 -10.16
N GLU A 118 13.62 16.65 -9.10
CA GLU A 118 14.03 17.43 -7.92
C GLU A 118 15.10 18.48 -8.27
N GLU A 119 15.92 18.25 -9.30
CA GLU A 119 16.94 19.21 -9.76
C GLU A 119 16.29 20.38 -10.51
N GLU A 120 15.23 20.12 -11.28
CA GLU A 120 14.48 21.14 -12.01
C GLU A 120 13.60 21.98 -11.06
N GLU A 121 12.96 21.36 -10.06
CA GLU A 121 12.15 22.08 -9.06
C GLU A 121 12.99 22.83 -8.01
N GLY A 122 14.28 22.52 -7.86
CA GLY A 122 15.18 23.17 -6.91
C GLY A 122 14.82 22.93 -5.44
N TYR A 123 13.91 21.99 -5.15
CA TYR A 123 13.48 21.64 -3.80
C TYR A 123 13.21 20.14 -3.67
N LYS A 124 13.90 19.49 -2.72
CA LYS A 124 13.64 18.12 -2.30
C LYS A 124 12.83 18.12 -1.00
N PRO A 125 11.61 17.52 -0.97
CA PRO A 125 10.86 17.40 0.27
C PRO A 125 11.62 16.57 1.32
N LYS A 126 11.61 17.00 2.59
CA LYS A 126 12.26 16.26 3.70
C LYS A 126 11.83 14.80 3.80
N TYR A 127 10.58 14.51 3.43
CA TYR A 127 10.07 13.16 3.44
C TYR A 127 10.77 12.26 2.40
N ALA A 128 11.18 12.82 1.26
CA ALA A 128 11.93 12.10 0.22
C ALA A 128 13.27 11.61 0.77
N GLU A 129 14.00 12.49 1.46
CA GLU A 129 15.27 12.15 2.11
C GLU A 129 15.09 11.08 3.19
N GLU A 130 14.01 11.15 3.96
CA GLU A 130 13.72 10.16 5.00
C GLU A 130 13.48 8.78 4.39
N VAL A 131 12.69 8.72 3.32
CA VAL A 131 12.39 7.52 2.56
C VAL A 131 13.66 6.91 1.95
N GLU A 132 14.53 7.71 1.35
CA GLU A 132 15.81 7.24 0.81
C GLU A 132 16.71 6.63 1.89
N ARG A 133 16.77 7.24 3.09
CA ARG A 133 17.52 6.70 4.22
C ARG A 133 16.96 5.36 4.68
N MET A 134 15.63 5.21 4.72
CA MET A 134 15.00 3.93 5.07
C MET A 134 15.29 2.85 4.03
N ARG A 135 15.32 3.19 2.75
CA ARG A 135 15.57 2.23 1.66
C ARG A 135 17.03 1.73 1.64
N ASN A 136 17.98 2.60 2.01
CA ASN A 136 19.40 2.33 1.90
C ASN A 136 20.06 1.82 3.21
N GLY A 137 19.31 1.77 4.31
CA GLY A 137 19.74 1.24 5.61
C GLY A 137 19.33 -0.21 5.80
#